data_AF-X0Z9Y8-F1
#
_entry.id   AF-X0Z9Y8-F1
#
_cell.length_a   1.000
_cell.length_b   1.000
_cell.length_c   1.000
_cell.angle_alpha   90.00
_cell.angle_beta   90.00
_cell.angle_gamma   90.00
#
_symmetry.space_group_name_H-M   'P 1'
#
loop_
_entity.id
_entity.type
_entity.pdbx_description
1 polymer ?
#
loop_
_entity_poly.entity_id
_entity_poly.type
_entity_poly.pdbx_seq_one_letter_code
_entity_poly.pdbx_strand_id
1 'polypeptide(L)' 'MTPKDAEYYQVKNGDRIKVEVSGEHGVIYKEAVIRVSQKSKLAFHLDTDEANAANAKGTSLA' A
#
# COMPACT_ATOMS: atom_id res chain seq x y z
N MET A 1 2.25 3.27 8.01
CA MET A 1 2.29 2.02 8.81
C MET A 1 3.03 2.25 10.12
N THR A 2 2.84 1.38 11.12
CA THR A 2 3.55 1.46 12.41
C THR A 2 4.97 0.89 12.29
N PRO A 3 5.89 1.20 13.23
CA PRO A 3 7.21 0.56 13.26
C PRO A 3 7.14 -0.97 13.34
N LYS A 4 6.15 -1.52 14.05
CA LYS A 4 5.94 -2.96 14.17
C LYS A 4 5.56 -3.61 12.83
N ASP A 5 4.73 -2.93 12.03
CA ASP A 5 4.43 -3.38 10.67
C ASP A 5 5.69 -3.38 9.81
N ALA A 6 6.50 -2.32 9.91
CA ALA A 6 7.73 -2.19 9.15
C ALA A 6 8.73 -3.32 9.49
N GLU A 7 8.84 -3.70 10.76
CA GLU A 7 9.64 -4.86 11.19
C GLU A 7 9.07 -6.18 10.65
N TYR A 8 7.75 -6.37 10.69
CA TYR A 8 7.09 -7.58 10.20
C TYR A 8 7.31 -7.80 8.70
N TYR A 9 7.16 -6.74 7.90
CA TYR A 9 7.39 -6.76 6.45
C TYR A 9 8.87 -6.58 6.06
N GLN A 10 9.76 -6.40 7.04
CA GLN A 10 11.20 -6.16 6.84
C GLN A 10 11.52 -4.96 5.92
N VAL A 11 10.70 -3.90 6.01
CA VAL A 11 10.86 -2.66 5.24
C VAL A 11 11.27 -1.49 6.15
N LYS A 12 11.84 -0.45 5.56
CA LYS A 12 12.25 0.77 6.27
C LYS A 12 11.50 2.00 5.75
N ASN A 13 11.46 3.04 6.58
CA ASN A 13 10.91 4.32 6.17
C ASN A 13 11.69 4.89 4.98
N GLY A 14 10.98 5.26 3.91
CA GLY A 14 11.56 5.76 2.67
C GLY A 14 11.86 4.68 1.62
N ASP A 15 11.70 3.40 1.95
CA ASP A 15 11.86 2.33 0.97
C ASP A 15 10.82 2.41 -0.14
N ARG A 16 11.22 2.00 -1.34
CA ARG A 16 10.35 1.90 -2.51
C ARG A 16 10.02 0.44 -2.75
N ILE A 17 8.74 0.11 -2.67
CA ILE A 17 8.25 -1.26 -2.84
C ILE A 17 7.34 -1.37 -4.06
N LYS A 18 7.05 -2.62 -4.42
CA LYS A 18 5.96 -2.94 -5.34
C LYS A 18 4.76 -3.40 -4.52
N VAL A 19 3.58 -2.88 -4.85
CA VAL A 19 2.32 -3.31 -4.24
C VAL A 19 1.45 -3.90 -5.33
N GLU A 20 1.10 -5.16 -5.18
CA GLU A 20 0.15 -5.84 -6.05
C GLU A 20 -1.25 -5.70 -5.47
N VAL A 21 -2.18 -5.22 -6.30
CA VAL A 21 -3.62 -5.27 -6.03
C VAL A 21 -4.17 -6.35 -6.93
N SER A 22 -4.61 -7.46 -6.33
CA SER A 22 -5.20 -8.58 -7.03
C SER A 22 -6.68 -8.32 -7.34
N GLY A 23 -7.18 -8.89 -8.43
CA GLY A 23 -8.58 -8.74 -8.84
C GLY A 23 -8.75 -8.87 -10.36
N GLU A 24 -9.96 -8.59 -10.84
CA GLU A 24 -10.30 -8.64 -12.27
C GLU A 24 -9.44 -7.66 -13.09
N HIS A 25 -9.12 -6.49 -12.53
CA HIS A 25 -8.15 -5.54 -13.07
C HIS A 25 -6.93 -5.45 -12.15
N GLY A 26 -6.26 -6.58 -11.96
CA GLY A 26 -5.07 -6.63 -11.12
C GLY A 26 -3.97 -5.68 -11.62
N VAL A 27 -3.37 -4.93 -10.70
CA VAL A 27 -2.32 -3.95 -11.01
C VAL A 27 -1.15 -4.06 -10.03
N ILE A 28 0.05 -3.74 -10.52
CA ILE A 28 1.26 -3.64 -9.70
C ILE A 28 1.73 -2.18 -9.71
N TYR A 29 1.55 -1.52 -8.57
CA TYR A 29 2.12 -0.20 -8.32
C TYR A 29 3.62 -0.35 -8.04
N LYS A 30 4.44 0.31 -8.85
CA LYS A 30 5.90 0.35 -8.65
C LYS A 30 6.27 1.64 -7.92
N GLU A 31 7.38 1.59 -7.19
CA GLU A 31 7.95 2.75 -6.50
C GLU A 31 7.06 3.33 -5.38
N ALA A 32 6.18 2.51 -4.77
CA ALA A 32 5.37 2.94 -3.64
C ALA A 32 6.25 3.19 -2.41
N VAL A 33 6.17 4.40 -1.84
CA VAL A 33 7.04 4.81 -0.73
C VAL A 33 6.47 4.39 0.62
N ILE A 34 7.28 3.67 1.39
CA ILE A 34 6.96 3.28 2.76
C ILE A 34 7.09 4.49 3.69
N ARG A 35 6.00 4.80 4.41
CA ARG A 35 5.96 5.84 5.45
C ARG A 35 5.69 5.19 6.81
N VAL A 36 6.69 5.22 7.68
CA VAL A 36 6.63 4.65 9.04
C VAL A 36 6.44 5.77 10.05
N SER A 37 5.40 5.66 10.89
CA SER A 37 5.14 6.61 11.97
C SER A 37 4.34 5.93 13.09
N GLN A 38 4.61 6.29 14.34
CA GLN A 38 3.91 5.76 15.51
C GLN A 38 2.43 6.15 15.57
N LYS A 39 2.04 7.23 14.87
CA LYS A 39 0.65 7.73 14.82
C LYS A 39 -0.11 7.26 13.57
N SER A 40 0.49 6.42 12.73
CA SER A 40 -0.10 5.98 11.47
C SER A 40 -0.61 4.54 11.56
N LYS A 41 -1.74 4.26 10.91
CA LYS A 41 -2.22 2.89 10.68
C LYS A 41 -1.58 2.29 9.42
N LEU A 42 -1.60 0.96 9.29
CA LEU A 42 -1.30 0.29 8.03
C LEU A 42 -2.44 0.60 7.03
N ALA A 43 -2.10 1.34 5.99
CA ALA A 43 -3.01 1.70 4.90
C ALA A 43 -2.18 2.01 3.65
N PHE A 44 -2.72 1.64 2.48
CA PHE A 44 -2.20 2.05 1.18
C PHE A 44 -3.16 3.08 0.61
N HIS A 45 -2.67 4.31 0.43
CA HIS A 45 -3.48 5.42 -0.06
C HIS A 45 -3.35 5.45 -1.57
N LEU A 46 -4.48 5.27 -2.26
CA LEU A 46 -4.63 5.42 -3.70
C LEU A 46 -5.57 6.59 -3.97
N ASP A 47 -5.25 7.37 -4.98
CA ASP A 47 -6.16 8.39 -5.49
C ASP A 47 -7.32 7.73 -6.24
N THR A 48 -8.40 8.48 -6.50
CA THR A 48 -9.62 7.92 -7.09
C THR A 48 -9.37 7.30 -8.47
N ASP A 49 -8.54 7.92 -9.31
CA ASP A 49 -8.22 7.39 -10.64
C ASP A 49 -7.38 6.10 -10.56
N GLU A 50 -6.43 6.03 -9.62
CA GLU A 50 -5.62 4.84 -9.39
C GLU A 50 -6.47 3.68 -8.88
N ALA A 51 -7.33 3.95 -7.89
CA ALA A 51 -8.28 2.96 -7.38
C ALA A 51 -9.22 2.44 -8.48
N ASN A 52 -9.74 3.33 -9.32
CA ASN A 52 -10.59 2.95 -10.46
C ASN A 52 -9.84 2.10 -11.50
N ALA A 53 -8.58 2.43 -11.81
CA ALA A 53 -7.74 1.65 -12.73
C ALA A 53 -7.48 0.23 -12.20
N ALA A 54 -7.35 0.08 -10.87
CA ALA A 54 -7.22 -1.20 -10.19
C ALA A 54 -8.56 -1.94 -9.96
N ASN A 55 -9.69 -1.33 -10.31
CA ASN A 55 -11.03 -1.76 -9.90
C ASN A 55 -11.13 -2.02 -8.37
N ALA A 56 -10.41 -1.23 -7.59
CA ALA A 56 -10.34 -1.33 -6.13
C ALA A 56 -11.33 -0.34 -5.49
N LYS A 57 -12.05 -0.77 -4.45
CA LYS A 57 -12.94 0.10 -3.66
C LYS A 57 -12.39 0.26 -2.24
N GLY A 58 -12.78 1.36 -1.58
CA GLY A 58 -12.20 1.88 -0.31
C GLY A 58 -12.21 0.97 0.93
N THR A 59 -12.48 -0.32 0.80
CA THR A 59 -12.47 -1.30 1.90
C THR A 59 -11.84 -2.65 1.53
N SER A 60 -11.35 -2.87 0.31
CA SER A 60 -10.76 -4.15 -0.06
C SER A 60 -9.26 -4.19 0.26
N LEU A 61 -8.94 -4.67 1.46
CA LEU A 61 -7.79 -5.56 1.66
C LEU A 61 -8.40 -6.91 2.01
N ALA A 62 -8.42 -7.83 1.04
CA ALA A 62 -8.65 -9.25 1.27
C ALA A 62 -7.31 -9.91 1.60
#